data_AF-A0A1Z4ELY7-F1
#
_entry.id   AF-A0A1Z4ELY7-F1
#
_cell.length_a   1.000
_cell.length_b   1.000
_cell.length_c   1.000
_cell.angle_alpha   90.00
_cell.angle_beta   90.00
_cell.angle_gamma   90.00
#
_symmetry.space_group_name_H-M   'P 1'
#
loop_
_entity.id
_entity.type
_entity.pdbx_description
1 polymer ?
#
loop_
_entity_poly.entity_id
_entity_poly.type
_entity_poly.pdbx_seq_one_letter_code
_entity_poly.pdbx_strand_id
1 'polypeptide(L)' 'MPSITPTLWFDHNLEDAVTFYAAVFPNSRIEDLNGVTDAGTGEPGDVLSGTFVLDG' A
#
# COMPACT_ATOMS: atom_id res chain seq x y z
N MET A 1 9.53 -8.02 11.91
CA MET A 1 8.09 -8.07 11.58
C MET A 1 7.31 -8.46 12.83
N PRO A 2 6.17 -7.82 13.10
CA PRO A 2 5.29 -8.16 14.23
C PRO A 2 4.71 -9.57 14.09
N SER A 3 4.18 -10.12 15.18
CA SER A 3 3.56 -11.46 15.17
C SER A 3 2.27 -11.53 14.35
N ILE A 4 1.61 -10.40 14.11
CA ILE A 4 0.40 -10.26 13.30
C ILE A 4 0.61 -9.07 12.36
N THR A 5 0.43 -9.29 11.07
CA THR A 5 0.45 -8.25 10.03
C THR A 5 -0.91 -8.22 9.35
N PRO A 6 -1.73 -7.18 9.53
CA PRO A 6 -3.02 -7.06 8.86
C PRO A 6 -2.85 -6.93 7.34
N THR A 7 -3.71 -7.60 6.58
CA THR A 7 -3.86 -7.40 5.13
C THR A 7 -5.14 -6.64 4.88
N LEU A 8 -5.03 -5.45 4.30
CA LEU A 8 -6.16 -4.60 3.94
C LEU A 8 -6.42 -4.70 2.43
N TRP A 9 -7.69 -4.83 2.06
CA TRP A 9 -8.11 -4.84 0.66
C TRP A 9 -8.70 -3.49 0.29
N PHE A 10 -8.32 -2.98 -0.87
CA PHE A 10 -8.72 -1.67 -1.38
C PHE A 10 -9.38 -1.82 -2.75
N ASP A 11 -10.21 -0.85 -3.11
CA ASP A 11 -10.92 -0.81 -4.40
C ASP A 11 -10.31 0.31 -5.24
N HIS A 12 -9.27 -0.03 -6.01
CA HIS A 12 -8.54 0.88 -6.92
C HIS A 12 -8.02 2.18 -6.29
N ASN A 13 -7.81 2.23 -4.97
CA ASN A 13 -7.35 3.43 -4.25
C ASN A 13 -6.25 3.14 -3.22
N LEU A 14 -5.49 2.06 -3.42
CA LEU A 14 -4.44 1.64 -2.48
C LEU A 14 -3.40 2.75 -2.26
N GLU A 15 -2.85 3.33 -3.33
CA GLU A 15 -1.80 4.35 -3.24
C GLU A 15 -2.25 5.59 -2.46
N ASP A 16 -3.44 6.09 -2.76
CA ASP A 16 -4.05 7.22 -2.02
C ASP A 16 -4.26 6.88 -0.55
N ALA A 17 -4.77 5.67 -0.26
CA ALA A 17 -5.04 5.23 1.10
C ALA A 17 -3.76 5.13 1.94
N VAL A 18 -2.71 4.49 1.42
CA VAL A 18 -1.44 4.34 2.16
C VAL A 18 -0.72 5.68 2.32
N THR A 19 -0.81 6.57 1.33
CA THR A 19 -0.29 7.94 1.42
C THR A 19 -1.01 8.73 2.52
N PHE A 20 -2.34 8.63 2.58
CA PHE A 20 -3.13 9.25 3.63
C PHE A 20 -2.78 8.71 5.01
N TYR A 21 -2.68 7.38 5.18
CA TYR A 21 -2.36 6.80 6.48
C TYR A 21 -0.95 7.19 6.95
N ALA A 22 0.04 7.19 6.05
CA ALA A 22 1.40 7.62 6.39
C ALA A 22 1.46 9.10 6.79
N ALA A 23 0.59 9.95 6.25
CA ALA A 23 0.51 11.36 6.62
C ALA A 23 -0.21 11.60 7.96
N VAL A 24 -1.11 10.69 8.37
CA VAL A 24 -1.93 10.84 9.59
C VAL A 24 -1.26 10.24 10.83
N PHE A 25 -0.63 9.07 10.72
CA PHE A 25 -0.04 8.37 11.86
C PHE A 25 1.47 8.64 11.94
N PRO A 26 2.01 9.12 13.08
CA PRO A 26 3.36 9.66 13.17
C PRO A 26 4.49 8.78 12.61
N ASN A 27 5.00 7.73 13.22
CA ASN A 27 6.22 7.05 12.72
C ASN A 27 5.95 6.09 11.55
N SER A 28 5.00 6.43 10.68
CA SER A 28 4.52 5.61 9.58
C SER A 28 5.26 5.89 8.27
N ARG A 29 5.36 4.86 7.43
CA ARG A 29 5.99 4.98 6.11
C ARG A 29 5.52 3.90 5.16
N ILE A 30 5.53 4.22 3.88
CA ILE A 30 5.38 3.24 2.80
C ILE A 30 6.75 2.55 2.62
N GLU A 31 6.77 1.22 2.60
CA GLU A 31 8.00 0.45 2.37
C GLU A 31 8.13 0.03 0.90
N ASP A 32 7.04 -0.43 0.30
CA ASP A 32 7.02 -0.89 -1.09
C ASP A 32 5.62 -0.79 -1.72
N LEU A 33 5.58 -0.49 -3.02
CA LEU A 33 4.37 -0.51 -3.84
C LEU A 33 4.66 -1.24 -5.15
N ASN A 34 3.85 -2.25 -5.42
CA ASN A 34 3.95 -3.10 -6.60
C ASN A 34 2.85 -2.72 -7.59
N GLY A 35 3.25 -2.08 -8.68
CA GLY A 35 2.36 -1.73 -9.77
C GLY A 35 1.99 -2.90 -10.67
N VAL A 36 1.00 -2.69 -11.53
CA VAL A 36 0.73 -3.56 -12.68
C VAL A 36 1.97 -3.58 -13.59
N THR A 37 2.40 -4.79 -13.95
CA THR A 37 3.47 -5.01 -14.93
C THR A 37 2.88 -5.19 -16.32
N ASP A 38 3.70 -5.08 -17.37
CA ASP A 38 3.28 -5.31 -18.76
C ASP A 38 2.68 -6.71 -19.01
N ALA A 39 2.92 -7.67 -18.11
CA ALA A 39 2.37 -9.02 -18.16
C ALA A 39 1.03 -9.16 -17.41
N GLY A 40 0.59 -8.14 -16.68
CA GLY A 40 -0.64 -8.12 -15.87
C GLY A 40 -1.87 -7.65 -16.65
N THR A 41 -3.06 -7.90 -16.08
CA THR A 41 -4.35 -7.55 -16.69
C THR A 41 -4.94 -6.21 -16.21
N GLY A 42 -4.16 -5.40 -15.49
CA GLY A 42 -4.61 -4.08 -14.99
C GLY A 42 -4.14 -2.92 -15.88
N GLU A 43 -4.52 -1.69 -15.53
CA GLU A 43 -4.07 -0.52 -16.27
C GLU A 43 -2.63 -0.14 -15.86
N PRO A 44 -1.76 0.27 -16.80
CA PRO A 44 -0.45 0.79 -16.47
C PRO A 44 -0.56 1.99 -15.52
N GLY A 45 0.06 1.87 -14.35
CA GLY A 45 0.00 2.88 -13.28
C GLY A 45 -0.82 2.45 -12.06
N ASP A 46 -1.65 1.41 -12.17
CA ASP A 46 -2.37 0.87 -11.01
C ASP A 46 -1.41 0.18 -10.03
N VAL A 47 -1.63 0.38 -8.73
CA VAL A 47 -0.94 -0.36 -7.67
C VAL A 47 -1.74 -1.59 -7.27
N LEU A 48 -1.12 -2.77 -7.42
CA LEU A 48 -1.73 -4.08 -7.13
C LEU A 48 -1.59 -4.47 -5.65
N SER A 49 -0.44 -4.16 -5.05
CA SER A 49 -0.16 -4.50 -3.65
C SER A 49 0.95 -3.62 -3.10
N GLY A 50 1.09 -3.60 -1.78
CA GLY A 50 2.17 -2.86 -1.14
C GLY A 50 2.38 -3.29 0.30
N THR A 51 3.51 -2.89 0.85
CA THR A 51 3.82 -3.02 2.28
C THR A 51 4.05 -1.64 2.84
N PHE A 52 3.42 -1.36 3.98
CA PHE A 52 3.59 -0.10 4.69
C PHE A 52 3.53 -0.35 6.20
N VAL A 53 4.20 0.51 6.95
CA VAL A 53 4.23 0.47 8.41
C VAL A 53 3.35 1.60 8.93
N LEU A 54 2.42 1.26 9.80
CA LEU A 54 1.69 2.21 10.62
C LEU A 54 2.22 2.16 12.05
N ASP A 55 2.71 3.29 12.52
CA ASP A 55 3.20 3.48 13.89
C ASP A 55 2.69 4.84 14.37
N GLY A 56 1.90 4.82 15.44
CA GLY A 56 1.07 5.93 15.91
C GLY A 56 1.43 6.35 17.32
#